data_AF-A0A7J9X4I8-F1
#
_entry.id   AF-A0A7J9X4I8-F1
#
_cell.length_a   1.000
_cell.length_b   1.000
_cell.length_c   1.000
_cell.angle_alpha   90.00
_cell.angle_beta   90.00
_cell.angle_gamma   90.00
#
_symmetry.space_group_name_H-M   'P 1'
#
loop_
_entity.id
_entity.type
_entity.pdbx_description
1 polymer ?
#
loop_
_entity_poly.entity_id
_entity_poly.type
_entity_poly.pdbx_seq_one_letter_code
_entity_poly.pdbx_strand_id
1 'polypeptide(L)'
;MRRPTRRSFLRTVGAGASLAAAAPLLSACGSGGSGEASLTYWTHQYDPAIGVNKRLIKEFQKKNPGITITYDYVPHANYEQKLFTALAGGTGPDVFWAGDWLVPQFMENNVIAPVDYAAFGVKDKDEFLALFDEGALDPFVKAPTSTAVVSPSTRC
;
A
#
# COMPACT_ATOMS: atom_id res chain seq x y z
N MET A 1 27.13 31.88 -17.25
CA MET A 1 26.77 30.44 -17.32
C MET A 1 25.26 30.30 -17.21
N ARG A 2 24.58 29.95 -18.31
CA ARG A 2 23.13 29.72 -18.37
C ARG A 2 22.91 28.25 -18.74
N ARG A 3 22.22 27.48 -17.88
CA ARG A 3 21.85 26.07 -18.11
C ARG A 3 20.75 26.01 -19.17
N PRO A 4 20.89 25.28 -20.29
CA PRO A 4 19.78 25.04 -21.20
C PRO A 4 18.81 24.02 -20.60
N THR A 5 17.54 24.41 -20.60
CA THR A 5 16.36 23.73 -20.09
C THR A 5 15.90 22.60 -21.01
N ARG A 6 15.37 21.52 -20.40
CA ARG A 6 14.75 20.35 -21.06
C ARG A 6 13.50 20.74 -21.84
N ARG A 7 13.64 21.26 -23.05
CA ARG A 7 12.53 21.45 -24.01
C ARG A 7 13.06 21.43 -25.44
N SER A 8 13.42 20.25 -25.95
CA SER A 8 13.44 20.03 -27.39
C SER A 8 13.67 18.56 -27.68
N PHE A 9 12.60 17.77 -27.72
CA PHE A 9 12.57 16.52 -28.49
C PHE A 9 11.10 16.15 -28.65
N LEU A 10 10.52 16.57 -29.77
CA LEU A 10 9.34 16.03 -30.45
C LEU A 10 8.75 17.13 -31.34
N ARG A 11 9.25 17.22 -32.57
CA ARG A 11 8.56 17.85 -33.70
C ARG A 11 9.31 17.56 -34.99
N THR A 12 8.99 16.42 -35.59
CA THR A 12 9.16 16.14 -37.04
C THR A 12 8.58 14.76 -37.36
N VAL A 13 7.28 14.67 -37.64
CA VAL A 13 6.75 13.72 -38.63
C VAL A 13 5.69 14.46 -39.43
N GLY A 14 5.95 14.57 -40.73
CA GLY A 14 5.19 15.34 -41.70
C GLY A 14 3.83 14.75 -42.05
N ALA A 15 2.97 15.62 -42.54
CA ALA A 15 1.64 15.33 -43.05
C ALA A 15 1.73 14.54 -44.37
N GLY A 16 0.98 13.43 -44.44
CA GLY A 16 0.70 12.68 -45.65
C GLY A 16 -0.53 11.81 -45.43
N ALA A 17 -1.66 12.21 -46.02
CA ALA A 17 -2.95 11.55 -45.90
C ALA A 17 -3.06 10.33 -46.83
N SER A 18 -3.53 9.19 -46.32
CA SER A 18 -4.08 8.08 -47.11
C SER A 18 -4.98 7.21 -46.22
N LEU A 19 -6.28 7.16 -46.52
CA LEU A 19 -7.27 6.24 -45.97
C LEU A 19 -6.94 4.78 -46.39
N ALA A 20 -6.99 3.83 -45.44
CA ALA A 20 -7.74 2.56 -45.55
C ALA A 20 -7.31 1.51 -44.51
N ALA A 21 -8.32 0.77 -44.05
CA ALA A 21 -8.28 -0.58 -43.48
C ALA A 21 -7.93 -0.77 -42.00
N ALA A 22 -8.95 -1.23 -41.28
CA ALA A 22 -8.93 -1.74 -39.93
C ALA A 22 -8.14 -3.05 -39.80
N ALA A 23 -7.34 -3.16 -38.73
CA ALA A 23 -7.25 -4.35 -37.88
C ALA A 23 -6.56 -3.95 -36.56
N PRO A 24 -7.10 -4.33 -35.39
CA PRO A 24 -6.54 -3.96 -34.10
C PRO A 24 -5.36 -4.88 -33.79
N LEU A 25 -4.13 -4.35 -33.79
CA LEU A 25 -3.03 -5.03 -33.11
C LEU A 25 -3.12 -4.72 -31.62
N LEU A 26 -4.15 -5.27 -30.98
CA LEU A 26 -4.20 -5.45 -29.54
C LEU A 26 -3.24 -6.60 -29.18
N SER A 27 -1.94 -6.34 -29.33
CA SER A 27 -0.89 -7.07 -28.61
C SER A 27 -0.38 -6.16 -27.51
N ALA A 28 -1.28 -5.77 -26.61
CA ALA A 28 -0.88 -5.28 -25.30
C ALA A 28 -0.39 -6.49 -24.51
N CYS A 29 0.92 -6.65 -24.59
CA CYS A 29 1.80 -7.48 -23.78
C CYS A 29 1.10 -8.02 -22.52
N GLY A 30 0.82 -9.33 -22.52
CA GLY A 30 0.67 -10.05 -21.27
C GLY A 30 1.99 -9.91 -20.52
N SER A 31 2.03 -9.06 -19.50
CA SER A 31 3.12 -9.01 -18.55
C SER A 31 2.97 -10.18 -17.56
N GLY A 32 3.11 -11.40 -18.08
CA GLY A 32 3.52 -12.57 -17.30
C GLY A 32 5.02 -12.48 -17.02
N GLY A 33 5.49 -11.31 -16.61
CA GLY A 33 6.87 -11.11 -16.19
C GLY A 33 6.99 -11.71 -14.80
N SER A 34 7.71 -12.83 -14.70
CA SER A 34 8.36 -13.27 -13.48
C SER A 34 9.48 -12.28 -13.10
N GLY A 35 9.13 -11.01 -12.98
CA GLY A 35 10.00 -9.94 -12.56
C GLY A 35 10.24 -10.08 -11.08
N GLU A 36 11.50 -10.04 -10.67
CA GLU A 36 11.84 -10.01 -9.26
C GLU A 36 11.14 -8.80 -8.61
N ALA A 37 10.26 -9.07 -7.66
CA ALA A 37 9.54 -8.04 -6.90
C ALA A 37 10.28 -7.79 -5.59
N SER A 38 10.69 -6.55 -5.35
CA SER A 38 11.28 -6.14 -4.08
C SER A 38 10.24 -5.38 -3.26
N LEU A 39 9.95 -5.87 -2.07
CA LEU A 39 9.01 -5.30 -1.11
C LEU A 39 9.73 -4.85 0.15
N THR A 40 9.25 -3.79 0.77
CA THR A 40 9.72 -3.27 2.04
C THR A 40 8.67 -3.50 3.12
N TYR A 41 9.09 -4.04 4.25
CA TYR A 41 8.23 -4.30 5.40
C TYR A 41 8.76 -3.60 6.64
N TRP A 42 7.98 -2.69 7.21
CA TRP A 42 8.36 -1.95 8.42
C TRP A 42 7.57 -2.38 9.65
N THR A 43 8.25 -2.50 10.79
CA THR A 43 7.60 -2.62 12.09
C THR A 43 8.24 -1.70 13.13
N HIS A 44 7.57 -1.50 14.26
CA HIS A 44 8.28 -1.06 15.45
C HIS A 44 9.21 -2.17 15.95
N GLN A 45 10.26 -1.79 16.68
CA GLN A 45 11.12 -2.73 17.38
C GLN A 45 10.34 -3.38 18.51
N TYR A 46 10.12 -4.69 18.40
CA TYR A 46 9.60 -5.53 19.46
C TYR A 46 10.32 -6.89 19.40
N ASP A 47 11.33 -7.06 20.27
CA ASP A 47 12.28 -8.17 20.21
C ASP A 47 11.63 -9.56 20.11
N PRO A 48 10.54 -9.87 20.83
CA PRO A 48 9.88 -11.16 20.69
C PRO A 48 9.32 -11.45 19.28
N ALA A 49 8.91 -10.43 18.53
CA ALA A 49 8.36 -10.59 17.18
C ALA A 49 9.42 -10.60 16.08
N ILE A 50 10.62 -10.02 16.28
CA ILE A 50 11.65 -9.92 15.24
C ILE A 50 12.03 -11.31 14.70
N GLY A 51 12.26 -12.27 15.60
CA GLY A 51 12.60 -13.65 15.20
C GLY A 51 11.46 -14.36 14.47
N VAL A 52 10.21 -14.08 14.87
CA VAL A 52 9.00 -14.62 14.23
C VAL A 52 8.84 -14.04 12.82
N ASN A 53 8.91 -12.72 12.67
CA ASN A 53 8.80 -12.03 11.40
C ASN A 53 9.88 -12.50 10.41
N LYS A 54 11.15 -12.58 10.83
CA LYS A 54 12.24 -13.08 9.97
C LYS A 54 11.99 -14.50 9.48
N ARG A 55 11.46 -15.38 10.34
CA ARG A 55 11.12 -16.76 9.95
C ARG A 55 9.97 -16.78 8.94
N LEU A 56 8.88 -16.06 9.21
CA LEU A 56 7.71 -16.00 8.32
C LEU A 56 8.08 -15.42 6.95
N ILE A 57 8.89 -14.37 6.91
CA ILE A 57 9.41 -13.78 5.67
C ILE A 57 10.21 -14.80 4.88
N LYS A 58 11.12 -15.54 5.54
CA LYS A 58 11.90 -16.58 4.87
C LYS A 58 11.04 -17.69 4.31
N GLU A 59 9.99 -18.10 5.02
CA GLU A 59 9.03 -19.10 4.52
C GLU A 59 8.20 -18.57 3.35
N PHE A 60 7.77 -17.31 3.41
CA PHE A 60 7.06 -16.65 2.34
C PHE A 60 7.89 -16.57 1.06
N GLN A 61 9.14 -16.11 1.15
CA GLN A 61 10.04 -16.00 0.00
C GLN A 61 10.39 -17.36 -0.61
N LYS A 62 10.47 -18.42 0.21
CA LYS A 62 10.65 -19.81 -0.29
C LYS A 62 9.46 -20.29 -1.12
N LYS A 63 8.24 -19.92 -0.72
CA LYS A 63 7.00 -20.29 -1.43
C LYS A 63 6.75 -19.42 -2.66
N ASN A 64 7.32 -18.22 -2.69
CA ASN A 64 7.14 -17.23 -3.75
C ASN A 64 8.49 -16.85 -4.36
N PRO A 65 9.07 -17.72 -5.22
CA PRO A 65 10.34 -17.43 -5.88
C PRO A 65 10.22 -16.15 -6.71
N GLY A 66 11.24 -15.30 -6.64
CA GLY A 66 11.24 -13.98 -7.29
C GLY A 66 10.77 -12.83 -6.38
N ILE A 67 10.32 -13.08 -5.15
CA ILE A 67 9.98 -11.99 -4.20
C ILE A 67 11.09 -11.80 -3.17
N THR A 68 11.60 -10.57 -3.07
CA THR A 68 12.54 -10.13 -2.05
C THR A 68 11.83 -9.23 -1.04
N ILE A 69 11.92 -9.53 0.26
CA ILE A 69 11.36 -8.68 1.32
C ILE A 69 12.49 -8.11 2.18
N THR A 70 12.60 -6.79 2.23
CA THR A 70 13.48 -6.05 3.13
C THR A 70 12.72 -5.71 4.41
N TYR A 71 13.13 -6.30 5.53
CA TYR A 71 12.49 -6.09 6.83
C TYR A 71 13.26 -5.07 7.67
N ASP A 72 12.65 -3.91 7.90
CA ASP A 72 13.17 -2.88 8.79
C ASP A 72 12.32 -2.80 10.06
N TYR A 73 13.00 -2.70 11.19
CA TYR A 73 12.35 -2.44 12.48
C TYR A 73 12.97 -1.21 13.11
N VAL A 74 12.13 -0.26 13.50
CA VAL A 74 12.55 1.07 13.97
C VAL A 74 12.26 1.15 15.47
N PRO A 75 13.12 1.81 16.29
CA PRO A 75 12.83 2.01 17.70
C PRO A 75 11.41 2.52 17.93
N HIS A 76 10.67 1.85 18.83
CA HIS A 76 9.23 2.06 19.02
C HIS A 76 8.86 3.54 19.21
N ALA A 77 9.64 4.28 20.02
CA ALA A 77 9.42 5.69 20.30
C ALA A 77 9.33 6.59 19.05
N ASN A 78 9.97 6.20 17.95
CA ASN A 78 10.06 7.00 16.74
C ASN A 78 9.32 6.38 15.55
N TYR A 79 8.70 5.21 15.74
CA TYR A 79 8.13 4.43 14.64
C TYR A 79 6.98 5.15 13.94
N GLU A 80 5.96 5.55 14.69
CA GLU A 80 4.75 6.16 14.11
C GLU A 80 5.05 7.47 13.41
N GLN A 81 5.84 8.36 14.04
CA GLN A 81 6.25 9.63 13.44
C GLN A 81 7.04 9.41 12.14
N LYS A 82 7.95 8.44 12.11
CA LYS A 82 8.71 8.10 10.90
C LYS A 82 7.79 7.54 9.82
N LEU A 83 6.87 6.64 10.17
CA LEU A 83 5.89 6.06 9.25
C LEU A 83 5.00 7.14 8.64
N PHE A 84 4.42 8.02 9.45
CA PHE A 84 3.60 9.14 8.98
C PHE A 84 4.36 10.05 8.02
N THR A 85 5.60 10.40 8.37
CA THR A 85 6.45 11.25 7.51
C THR A 85 6.74 10.57 6.17
N ALA A 86 7.03 9.28 6.19
CA ALA A 86 7.32 8.51 4.98
C ALA A 86 6.07 8.36 4.09
N LEU A 87 4.91 8.05 4.67
CA LEU A 87 3.64 7.94 3.95
C LEU A 87 3.22 9.28 3.33
N ALA A 88 3.29 10.38 4.09
CA ALA A 88 3.01 11.72 3.58
C ALA A 88 3.98 12.16 2.48
N GLY A 89 5.23 11.69 2.55
CA GLY A 89 6.27 11.93 1.55
C GLY A 89 6.24 10.98 0.34
N GLY A 90 5.32 10.02 0.28
CA GLY A 90 5.28 9.00 -0.79
C GLY A 90 6.49 8.06 -0.80
N THR A 91 7.21 7.94 0.31
CA THR A 91 8.39 7.07 0.49
C THR A 91 8.16 6.03 1.59
N GLY A 92 6.88 5.78 1.91
CA GLY A 92 6.47 4.77 2.87
C GLY A 92 6.79 3.34 2.39
N PRO A 93 6.80 2.37 3.31
CA PRO A 93 7.01 0.97 2.98
C PRO A 93 5.79 0.36 2.27
N ASP A 94 6.01 -0.76 1.58
CA ASP A 94 4.93 -1.51 0.91
C ASP A 94 4.01 -2.21 1.92
N VAL A 95 4.58 -2.71 3.02
CA VAL A 95 3.88 -3.35 4.13
C VAL A 95 4.35 -2.71 5.42
N PHE A 96 3.44 -2.47 6.37
CA PHE A 96 3.82 -1.94 7.66
C PHE A 96 2.92 -2.42 8.78
N TRP A 97 3.47 -2.42 10.00
CA TRP A 97 2.67 -2.57 11.21
C TRP A 97 2.02 -1.23 11.57
N ALA A 98 0.77 -1.26 12.02
CA ALA A 98 0.06 -0.10 12.54
C ALA A 98 -0.61 -0.46 13.86
N GLY A 99 -0.61 0.50 14.80
CA GLY A 99 -1.52 0.44 15.93
C GLY A 99 -2.96 0.61 15.44
N ASP A 100 -3.89 -0.09 16.07
CA ASP A 100 -5.31 -0.06 15.75
C ASP A 100 -5.91 1.35 15.87
N TRP A 101 -5.39 2.18 16.80
CA TRP A 101 -5.77 3.58 16.95
C TRP A 101 -5.42 4.47 15.75
N LEU A 102 -4.44 4.10 14.92
CA LEU A 102 -4.03 4.90 13.76
C LEU A 102 -4.80 4.54 12.48
N VAL A 103 -5.44 3.37 12.44
CA VAL A 103 -6.12 2.87 11.25
C VAL A 103 -7.19 3.85 10.74
N PRO A 104 -8.05 4.46 11.58
CA PRO A 104 -9.01 5.47 11.10
C PRO A 104 -8.34 6.65 10.40
N GLN A 105 -7.24 7.16 10.97
CA GLN A 105 -6.48 8.24 10.36
C GLN A 105 -5.85 7.82 9.03
N PHE A 106 -5.37 6.58 8.91
CA PHE A 106 -4.83 6.07 7.65
C PHE A 106 -5.89 5.90 6.56
N MET A 107 -7.11 5.49 6.93
CA MET A 107 -8.25 5.42 6.01
C MET A 107 -8.64 6.81 5.51
N GLU A 108 -8.78 7.80 6.41
CA GLU A 108 -9.12 9.18 6.03
C GLU A 108 -8.08 9.80 5.10
N ASN A 109 -6.80 9.50 5.31
CA ASN A 109 -5.71 10.02 4.49
C ASN A 109 -5.44 9.20 3.20
N ASN A 110 -6.22 8.13 2.95
CA ASN A 110 -6.05 7.23 1.80
C ASN A 110 -4.61 6.67 1.64
N VAL A 111 -3.93 6.38 2.75
CA VAL A 111 -2.55 5.85 2.75
C VAL A 111 -2.48 4.33 2.91
N ILE A 112 -3.63 3.66 2.97
CA ILE A 112 -3.76 2.20 3.01
C ILE A 112 -4.66 1.72 1.88
N ALA A 113 -4.30 0.56 1.31
CA ALA A 113 -5.12 -0.10 0.30
C ALA A 113 -6.39 -0.70 0.94
N PRO A 114 -7.51 -0.81 0.18
CA PRO A 114 -8.68 -1.54 0.65
C PRO A 114 -8.36 -3.02 0.90
N VAL A 115 -9.11 -3.64 1.80
CA VAL A 115 -8.95 -5.07 2.12
C VAL A 115 -9.26 -5.91 0.89
N ASP A 116 -8.32 -6.77 0.51
CA ASP A 116 -8.54 -7.80 -0.51
C ASP A 116 -9.08 -9.08 0.15
N TYR A 117 -10.40 -9.26 0.05
CA TYR A 117 -11.09 -10.44 0.61
C TYR A 117 -10.59 -11.77 0.04
N ALA A 118 -10.19 -11.79 -1.23
CA ALA A 118 -9.69 -13.01 -1.86
C ALA A 118 -8.38 -13.48 -1.24
N ALA A 119 -7.54 -12.55 -0.74
CA ALA A 119 -6.32 -12.88 0.00
C ALA A 119 -6.59 -13.61 1.32
N PHE A 120 -7.78 -13.45 1.90
CA PHE A 120 -8.25 -14.16 3.09
C PHE A 120 -9.06 -15.42 2.77
N GLY A 121 -9.23 -15.76 1.49
CA GLY A 121 -10.01 -16.92 1.05
C GLY A 121 -11.53 -16.75 1.16
N VAL A 122 -12.00 -15.52 1.36
CA VAL A 122 -13.43 -15.17 1.48
C VAL A 122 -13.88 -14.32 0.30
N LYS A 123 -15.16 -14.40 -0.03
CA LYS A 123 -15.70 -13.76 -1.26
C LYS A 123 -16.22 -12.36 -1.01
N ASP A 124 -16.69 -12.11 0.19
CA ASP A 124 -17.33 -10.86 0.55
C ASP A 124 -16.93 -10.40 1.96
N LYS A 125 -17.37 -9.18 2.25
CA LYS A 125 -17.12 -8.52 3.53
C LYS A 125 -17.77 -9.26 4.69
N ASP A 126 -18.94 -9.85 4.51
CA ASP A 126 -19.68 -10.46 5.62
C ASP A 126 -19.00 -11.78 6.05
N GLU A 127 -18.54 -12.58 5.09
CA GLU A 127 -17.67 -13.74 5.33
C GLU A 127 -16.35 -13.33 6.00
N PHE A 128 -15.74 -12.21 5.58
CA PHE A 128 -14.55 -11.68 6.22
C PHE A 128 -14.81 -11.28 7.68
N LEU A 129 -15.90 -10.58 7.96
CA LEU A 129 -16.28 -10.16 9.31
C LEU A 129 -16.59 -11.38 10.20
N ALA A 130 -17.13 -12.45 9.64
CA ALA A 130 -17.39 -13.70 10.36
C ALA A 130 -16.11 -14.46 10.79
N LEU A 131 -14.93 -14.10 10.26
CA LEU A 131 -13.65 -14.62 10.75
C LEU A 131 -13.24 -14.02 12.11
N PHE A 132 -13.87 -12.93 12.52
CA PHE A 132 -13.58 -12.21 13.74
C PHE A 132 -14.73 -12.33 14.74
N ASP A 133 -14.43 -12.09 16.02
CA ASP A 133 -15.47 -12.02 17.04
C ASP A 133 -16.49 -10.91 16.70
N GLU A 134 -17.75 -11.16 17.04
CA GLU A 134 -18.84 -10.23 16.76
C GLU A 134 -18.53 -8.84 17.35
N GLY A 135 -18.59 -7.80 16.52
CA GLY A 135 -18.33 -6.42 16.93
C GLY A 135 -16.85 -6.03 17.05
N ALA A 136 -15.90 -6.97 16.91
CA ALA A 136 -14.46 -6.66 17.02
C ALA A 136 -13.98 -5.65 15.96
N LEU A 137 -14.63 -5.66 14.79
CA LEU A 137 -14.30 -4.78 13.67
C LEU A 137 -15.26 -3.60 13.49
N ASP A 138 -16.27 -3.46 14.34
CA ASP A 138 -17.22 -2.34 14.29
C ASP A 138 -16.52 -0.96 14.27
N PRO A 139 -15.45 -0.70 15.05
CA PRO A 139 -14.76 0.58 15.01
C PRO A 139 -14.13 0.91 13.65
N PHE A 140 -13.80 -0.10 12.84
CA PHE A 140 -13.18 0.07 11.51
C PHE A 140 -14.20 0.03 10.39
N VAL A 141 -15.30 -0.69 10.59
CA VAL A 141 -16.36 -0.89 9.59
C VAL A 141 -17.43 0.19 9.66
N LYS A 142 -17.74 0.66 10.87
CA LYS A 142 -18.75 1.70 11.14
C LYS A 142 -18.13 3.09 11.25
N ALA A 143 -16.80 3.24 11.22
CA ALA A 143 -16.17 4.56 11.19
C ALA A 143 -16.71 5.33 9.98
N PRO A 144 -17.56 6.35 10.18
CA PRO A 144 -17.86 7.26 9.11
C PRO A 144 -16.58 8.04 8.83
N THR A 145 -16.34 8.38 7.57
CA THR A 145 -15.30 9.32 7.10
C THR A 145 -15.48 10.75 7.66
N SER A 146 -16.14 10.92 8.81
CA SER A 146 -16.56 12.18 9.38
C SER A 146 -16.92 12.13 10.88
N THR A 147 -16.39 11.21 11.69
CA THR A 147 -16.49 11.40 13.15
C THR A 147 -15.42 12.37 13.61
N ALA A 148 -15.77 13.65 13.44
CA ALA A 148 -15.14 14.77 14.09
C ALA A 148 -14.73 14.40 15.52
N VAL A 149 -13.47 14.68 15.84
CA VAL A 149 -13.01 14.90 17.21
C VAL A 149 -13.90 16.00 17.80
N VAL A 150 -15.00 15.61 18.44
CA VAL A 150 -15.67 16.48 19.40
C VAL A 150 -15.11 16.07 20.75
N SER A 151 -14.01 16.73 21.12
CA SER A 151 -13.52 16.76 22.50
C SER A 151 -14.70 17.09 23.43
N PRO A 152 -14.90 16.38 24.55
CA PRO A 152 -16.03 16.59 25.46
C PRO A 152 -15.94 17.88 26.29
N SER A 153 -15.06 18.83 25.95
CA SER A 153 -14.73 19.99 26.79
C SER A 153 -15.40 21.32 26.41
N THR A 154 -16.48 21.35 25.63
CA THR A 154 -17.21 22.61 25.42
C THR A 154 -18.72 22.40 25.32
N ARG A 155 -19.32 22.15 26.49
CA ARG A 155 -20.69 22.55 26.80
C ARG A 155 -20.59 23.59 27.90
N CYS A 156 -21.26 24.73 27.66
CA CYS A 156 -21.28 25.99 28.43
C CYS A 156 -20.11 26.94 28.14
#